data_AF-A0A923ZZZ2-F1
#
_entry.id   AF-A0A923ZZZ2-F1
#
_cell.length_a   1.000
_cell.length_b   1.000
_cell.length_c   1.000
_cell.angle_alpha   90.00
_cell.angle_beta   90.00
_cell.angle_gamma   90.00
#
_symmetry.space_group_name_H-M   'P 1'
#
loop_
_entity.id
_entity.type
_entity.pdbx_description
1 polymer ?
#
loop_
_entity_poly.entity_id
_entity_poly.type
_entity_poly.pdbx_seq_one_letter_code
_entity_poly.pdbx_strand_id
1 'polypeptide(L)' 'IYTHWQKPEDINDLRLQQIQHFFEHYKDLEPGKWVKIEGWFGPDEAKAEIMAGVEAYQAAADKPAF' A
#
# COMPACT_ATOMS: atom_id res chain seq x y z
N ILE A 1 8.74 19.35 -8.26
CA ILE A 1 7.62 19.16 -7.30
C ILE A 1 7.90 17.98 -6.38
N TYR A 2 8.16 16.75 -6.86
CA TYR A 2 8.29 15.58 -5.97
C TYR A 2 9.68 15.28 -5.37
N THR A 3 10.71 16.02 -5.78
CA THR A 3 12.11 15.74 -5.38
C THR A 3 12.37 15.81 -3.88
N HIS A 4 11.51 16.48 -3.12
CA HIS A 4 11.62 16.61 -1.66
C HIS A 4 10.83 15.57 -0.88
N TRP A 5 10.07 14.69 -1.55
CA TRP A 5 9.34 13.60 -0.91
C TRP A 5 10.13 12.31 -1.08
N GLN A 6 10.76 11.87 0.00
CA GLN A 6 11.60 10.68 0.05
C GLN A 6 10.95 9.56 0.88
N LYS A 7 10.14 9.93 1.88
CA LYS A 7 9.42 9.02 2.76
C LYS A 7 8.00 9.54 3.06
N PRO A 8 7.07 8.72 3.56
CA PRO A 8 5.70 9.15 3.82
C PRO A 8 5.61 10.42 4.67
N GLU A 9 6.48 10.56 5.69
CA GLU A 9 6.47 11.69 6.62
C GLU A 9 6.88 13.03 5.97
N ASP A 10 7.40 13.02 4.74
CA ASP A 10 7.66 14.26 3.98
C ASP A 10 6.38 14.82 3.33
N ILE A 11 5.31 14.02 3.30
CA ILE A 11 3.99 14.40 2.81
C ILE A 11 3.21 15.05 3.95
N ASN A 12 2.38 16.05 3.64
CA ASN A 12 1.47 16.65 4.63
C ASN A 12 0.61 15.56 5.30
N ASP A 13 0.64 15.50 6.63
CA ASP A 13 -0.09 14.52 7.44
C ASP A 13 -1.58 14.41 7.09
N LEU A 14 -2.25 15.52 6.74
CA LEU A 14 -3.66 15.51 6.35
C LEU A 14 -3.88 14.63 5.11
N ARG A 15 -2.92 14.63 4.17
CA ARG A 15 -3.00 13.79 2.97
C ARG A 15 -2.86 12.30 3.32
N LEU A 16 -1.94 11.96 4.22
CA LEU A 16 -1.79 10.57 4.69
C LEU A 16 -3.07 10.11 5.39
N GLN A 17 -3.64 10.94 6.25
CA GLN A 17 -4.89 10.67 6.95
C GLN A 17 -6.09 10.53 5.99
N GLN A 18 -6.17 11.36 4.94
CA GLN A 18 -7.21 11.26 3.92
C GLN A 18 -7.13 9.93 3.15
N ILE A 19 -5.93 9.49 2.78
CA ILE A 19 -5.74 8.20 2.10
C ILE A 19 -6.12 7.04 3.04
N GLN A 20 -5.67 7.09 4.30
CA GLN A 20 -6.03 6.07 5.30
C GLN A 20 -7.55 5.99 5.50
N HIS A 21 -8.21 7.13 5.76
CA HIS A 21 -9.65 7.21 5.97
C HIS A 21 -10.44 6.64 4.79
N PHE A 22 -10.01 6.93 3.55
CA PHE A 22 -10.64 6.33 2.37
C PHE A 22 -10.62 4.80 2.42
N PHE A 23 -9.46 4.19 2.68
CA PHE A 23 -9.34 2.72 2.71
C PHE A 23 -10.01 2.06 3.91
N GLU A 24 -10.12 2.77 5.04
CA GLU A 24 -10.88 2.30 6.20
C GLU A 24 -12.38 2.17 5.91
N HIS A 25 -12.93 3.07 5.08
CA HIS A 25 -14.38 3.19 4.90
C HIS A 25 -14.93 2.79 3.53
N TYR A 26 -14.12 2.68 2.47
CA TYR A 26 -14.65 2.48 1.11
C TYR A 26 -15.45 1.19 0.90
N LYS A 27 -15.32 0.24 1.84
CA LYS A 27 -15.98 -1.07 1.83
C LYS A 27 -17.10 -1.20 2.88
N ASP A 28 -17.46 -0.15 3.61
CA ASP A 28 -18.42 -0.23 4.73
C ASP A 28 -19.79 -0.78 4.33
N LEU A 29 -20.18 -0.61 3.07
CA LEU A 29 -21.46 -1.09 2.52
C LEU A 29 -21.33 -2.43 1.76
N GLU A 30 -20.17 -3.07 1.76
CA GLU A 30 -19.95 -4.37 1.14
C GLU A 30 -20.04 -5.48 2.21
N PRO A 31 -21.15 -6.25 2.27
CA PRO A 31 -21.37 -7.20 3.36
C PRO A 31 -20.24 -8.22 3.50
N GLY A 32 -19.71 -8.35 4.71
CA GLY A 32 -18.63 -9.28 5.04
C GLY A 32 -17.23 -8.81 4.67
N LYS A 33 -17.06 -7.60 4.10
CA LYS A 33 -15.74 -7.01 3.84
C LYS A 33 -15.40 -5.97 4.88
N TRP A 34 -14.12 -5.94 5.26
CA TRP A 34 -13.54 -4.94 6.15
C TRP A 34 -12.07 -4.75 5.78
N VAL A 35 -11.50 -3.64 6.25
CA VAL A 35 -10.08 -3.34 6.12
C VAL A 35 -9.54 -2.96 7.48
N LYS A 36 -8.32 -3.41 7.80
CA LYS A 36 -7.55 -2.91 8.93
C LYS A 36 -6.25 -2.33 8.40
N ILE A 37 -5.98 -1.11 8.83
CA ILE A 37 -4.75 -0.40 8.50
C ILE A 37 -3.74 -0.66 9.60
N GLU A 38 -2.53 -1.09 9.22
CA GLU A 38 -1.43 -1.31 10.16
C GLU A 38 -0.52 -0.07 10.30
N GLY A 39 -0.52 0.79 9.28
CA GLY A 39 0.20 2.06 9.28
C GLY A 39 0.86 2.38 7.94
N TRP A 40 1.69 3.41 7.95
CA TRP A 40 2.56 3.78 6.84
C TRP A 40 3.97 3.26 7.11
N PHE A 41 4.58 2.66 6.09
CA PHE A 41 5.96 2.15 6.14
C PHE A 41 6.85 2.93 5.18
N GLY A 42 8.16 2.90 5.45
CA GLY A 42 9.16 3.65 4.71
C GLY A 42 9.45 3.10 3.30
N PRO A 43 10.30 3.81 2.54
CA PRO A 43 10.67 3.42 1.18
C PRO A 43 11.44 2.09 1.11
N ASP A 44 12.11 1.67 2.18
CA ASP A 44 12.89 0.43 2.17
C ASP A 44 12.01 -0.80 2.36
N GLU A 45 11.02 -0.72 3.25
CA GLU A 45 9.96 -1.74 3.39
C GLU A 45 9.14 -1.83 2.10
N ALA A 46 8.78 -0.69 1.49
CA ALA A 46 8.08 -0.68 0.22
C ALA A 46 8.89 -1.37 -0.91
N LYS A 47 10.20 -1.12 -0.99
CA LYS A 47 11.07 -1.81 -1.97
C LYS A 47 11.15 -3.30 -1.70
N ALA A 48 11.25 -3.71 -0.43
CA ALA A 48 11.28 -5.11 -0.04
C ALA A 48 10.00 -5.83 -0.49
N GLU A 49 8.83 -5.23 -0.27
CA GLU A 49 7.53 -5.78 -0.69
C GLU A 49 7.43 -5.89 -2.22
N ILE A 50 7.92 -4.89 -2.97
CA ILE A 50 7.97 -4.94 -4.44
C ILE A 50 8.81 -6.14 -4.91
N MET A 51 10.01 -6.31 -4.34
CA MET A 51 10.90 -7.41 -4.72
C MET A 51 10.31 -8.77 -4.33
N ALA A 52 9.68 -8.86 -3.15
CA ALA A 52 8.97 -10.07 -2.73
C ALA A 52 7.85 -10.44 -3.71
N GLY A 53 7.09 -9.45 -4.20
CA GLY A 53 6.06 -9.66 -5.24
C GLY A 53 6.65 -10.14 -6.57
N VAL A 54 7.79 -9.58 -7.00
CA VAL A 54 8.51 -10.04 -8.20
C VAL A 54 8.97 -11.50 -8.06
N GLU A 55 9.57 -11.85 -6.92
CA GLU A 55 10.01 -13.21 -6.63
C GLU A 55 8.83 -14.19 -6.58
N ALA A 56 7.73 -13.81 -5.92
CA ALA A 56 6.53 -14.61 -5.83
C ALA A 56 5.93 -14.90 -7.21
N TYR A 57 5.88 -13.90 -8.10
CA TYR A 57 5.43 -14.09 -9.48
C TYR A 57 6.36 -15.04 -10.27
N GLN A 58 7.68 -14.94 -10.10
CA GLN A 58 8.62 -15.82 -10.79
C GLN A 58 8.53 -17.27 -10.29
N ALA A 59 8.31 -17.46 -8.99
CA ALA A 59 8.18 -18.76 -8.35
C ALA A 59 6.79 -19.41 -8.57
N ALA A 60 5.79 -18.65 -9.00
CA ALA A 60 4.46 -19.17 -9.26
C ALA A 60 4.50 -20.24 -10.37
N ALA A 61 4.07 -21.47 -10.02
CA ALA A 61 3.96 -22.58 -10.97
C ALA A 61 2.97 -22.26 -12.10
N ASP A 62 1.83 -21.67 -11.73
CA ASP A 62 0.85 -21.12 -12.66
C ASP A 62 0.98 -19.60 -12.67
N LYS A 63 1.64 -19.08 -13.70
CA LYS A 63 1.81 -17.63 -13.84
C LYS A 63 0.47 -16.98 -14.15
N PRO A 64 0.01 -16.00 -13.36
CA PRO A 64 -1.21 -15.29 -13.67
C PRO A 64 -1.07 -14.54 -15.01
N ALA A 65 -2.12 -14.60 -15.84
CA ALA A 65 -2.20 -13.91 -17.12
C ALA A 65 -2.87 -12.53 -16.93
N PHE A 66 -2.21 -11.62 -16.20
CA PHE A 66 -2.65 -10.24 -16.05
C PHE A 66 -2.44 -9.42 -17.32
#